data_AF-A0A9X8ZZG2-F1
#
_entry.id   AF-A0A9X8ZZG2-F1
#
_cell.length_a   1.000
_cell.length_b   1.000
_cell.length_c   1.000
_cell.angle_alpha   90.00
_cell.angle_beta   90.00
_cell.angle_gamma   90.00
#
_symmetry.space_group_name_H-M   'P 1'
#
loop_
_entity.id
_entity.type
_entity.pdbx_description
1 polymer ?
#
loop_
_entity_poly.entity_id
_entity_poly.type
_entity_poly.pdbx_seq_one_letter_code
_entity_poly.pdbx_strand_id
1 'polypeptide(L)' 'IADDPTGSNTTAGQRNYDDLYADTREWIQKGYIDYITPQIYWNIGFTPASYDILVDWWVKETNNKPIHLYIGQAA' A
#
# COMPACT_ATOMS: atom_id res chain seq x y z
N ILE A 1 9.43 8.47 9.06
CA ILE A 1 9.01 9.89 9.22
C ILE A 1 10.16 10.72 8.68
N ALA A 2 10.33 10.95 7.37
CA ALA A 2 9.41 11.53 6.39
C ALA A 2 7.91 11.30 6.62
N ASP A 3 7.23 12.36 7.02
CA ASP A 3 5.77 12.47 6.99
C ASP A 3 5.37 12.76 5.53
N ASP A 4 5.18 11.72 4.72
CA ASP A 4 4.53 11.90 3.41
C ASP A 4 3.02 12.09 3.66
N PRO A 5 2.47 13.29 3.46
CA PRO A 5 1.05 13.57 3.70
C PRO A 5 0.11 12.79 2.75
N THR A 6 0.67 12.14 1.73
CA THR A 6 -0.08 11.33 0.77
C THR A 6 0.00 9.82 1.04
N GLY A 7 0.75 9.40 2.06
CA GLY A 7 0.84 8.00 2.50
C GLY A 7 -0.47 7.44 3.09
N SER A 8 -0.50 6.13 3.37
CA SER A 8 -1.65 5.52 4.05
C SER A 8 -1.76 6.02 5.49
N ASN A 9 -2.98 6.20 5.99
CA ASN A 9 -3.23 6.63 7.37
C ASN A 9 -3.01 5.48 8.36
N THR A 10 -1.76 5.07 8.52
CA THR A 10 -1.34 3.90 9.30
C THR A 10 -0.06 4.19 10.09
N THR A 11 0.05 3.61 11.29
CA THR A 11 1.19 3.75 12.20
C THR A 11 1.93 2.43 12.45
N ALA A 12 1.64 1.38 11.68
CA ALA A 12 2.37 0.11 11.75
C ALA A 12 3.89 0.32 11.60
N GLY A 13 4.64 -0.46 12.37
CA GLY A 13 6.05 -0.20 12.67
C GLY A 13 7.06 -0.47 11.56
N GLN A 14 6.67 -1.07 10.43
CA GLN A 14 7.55 -1.33 9.30
C GLN A 14 6.94 -0.75 8.02
N ARG A 15 7.74 0.03 7.27
CA ARG A 15 7.34 0.76 6.07
C ARG A 15 8.18 0.29 4.88
N ASN A 16 7.52 -0.08 3.78
CA ASN A 16 8.22 -0.57 2.58
C ASN A 16 9.23 0.42 1.99
N TYR A 17 8.91 1.71 2.00
CA TYR A 17 9.79 2.76 1.46
C TYR A 17 10.99 3.02 2.38
N ASP A 18 10.74 3.30 3.66
CA ASP A 18 11.77 3.71 4.62
C ASP A 18 12.68 2.53 5.06
N ASP A 19 12.12 1.31 5.19
CA ASP A 19 12.85 0.17 5.79
C ASP A 19 13.32 -0.87 4.77
N LEU A 20 12.70 -0.93 3.58
CA LEU A 20 12.95 -1.97 2.59
C LEU A 20 13.36 -1.43 1.21
N TYR A 21 13.49 -0.10 1.07
CA TYR A 21 13.84 0.58 -0.19
C TYR A 21 12.91 0.25 -1.36
N ALA A 22 11.67 -0.14 -1.07
CA ALA A 22 10.68 -0.51 -2.07
C ALA A 22 9.71 0.66 -2.30
N ASP A 23 10.03 1.52 -3.27
CA ASP A 23 9.13 2.59 -3.72
C ASP A 23 8.07 2.06 -4.70
N THR A 24 7.04 1.44 -4.12
CA THR A 24 5.90 0.92 -4.88
C THR A 24 5.13 2.01 -5.62
N ARG A 25 5.16 3.27 -5.14
CA ARG A 25 4.44 4.37 -5.81
C ARG A 25 5.16 4.78 -7.08
N GLU A 26 6.50 4.83 -7.07
CA GLU A 26 7.27 5.03 -8.28
C GLU A 26 6.98 3.94 -9.32
N TRP A 27 6.97 2.67 -8.90
CA TRP A 27 6.71 1.55 -9.81
C TRP A 27 5.34 1.66 -10.47
N ILE A 28 4.32 2.02 -9.68
CA ILE A 28 2.95 2.25 -10.14
C ILE A 28 2.88 3.46 -11.09
N GLN A 29 3.50 4.59 -10.73
CA GLN A 29 3.41 5.83 -11.50
C GLN A 29 4.17 5.74 -12.83
N LYS A 30 5.30 5.04 -12.85
CA LYS A 30 6.14 4.88 -14.05
C LYS A 30 5.77 3.66 -14.89
N GLY A 31 4.84 2.82 -14.42
CA GLY A 31 4.41 1.62 -15.12
C GLY A 31 5.51 0.56 -15.24
N TYR A 32 6.34 0.41 -14.20
CA TYR A 32 7.43 -0.57 -14.20
C TYR A 32 6.96 -2.01 -13.99
N ILE A 33 5.71 -2.19 -13.56
CA ILE A 33 5.12 -3.48 -13.21
C ILE A 33 3.69 -3.56 -13.78
N ASP A 34 3.28 -4.76 -14.18
CA ASP A 34 1.93 -5.02 -14.69
C ASP A 34 0.90 -5.25 -13.58
N TYR A 35 1.36 -5.64 -12.38
CA TYR A 35 0.50 -5.84 -11.22
C TYR A 35 1.23 -5.54 -9.91
N ILE A 36 0.46 -5.23 -8.86
CA ILE A 36 0.95 -5.11 -7.48
C ILE A 36 0.06 -5.91 -6.52
N THR A 37 0.71 -6.53 -5.53
CA THR A 37 0.04 -7.36 -4.51
C THR A 37 0.39 -6.92 -3.08
N PRO A 38 -0.23 -5.85 -2.55
CA PRO A 38 0.02 -5.43 -1.17
C PRO A 38 -0.40 -6.51 -0.16
N GLN A 39 0.47 -6.75 0.81
CA GLN A 39 0.23 -7.67 1.92
C GLN A 39 -0.57 -6.94 3.01
N ILE A 40 -1.89 -7.12 3.04
CA ILE A 40 -2.77 -6.49 4.03
C ILE A 40 -3.23 -7.56 5.01
N TYR A 41 -2.33 -7.94 5.92
CA TYR A 41 -2.52 -9.09 6.82
C TYR A 41 -3.06 -8.69 8.20
N TRP A 42 -3.76 -7.56 8.26
CA TRP A 42 -4.35 -7.03 9.48
C TRP A 42 -5.86 -7.13 9.42
N ASN A 43 -6.50 -7.13 10.59
CA ASN A 43 -7.96 -7.16 10.69
C ASN A 43 -8.57 -5.77 10.47
N ILE A 44 -9.84 -5.74 10.06
CA ILE A 44 -10.65 -4.51 10.09
C ILE A 44 -10.72 -3.98 11.53
N GLY A 45 -10.52 -2.68 11.72
CA GLY A 45 -10.55 -2.03 13.03
C GLY A 45 -9.23 -2.11 13.82
N PHE A 46 -8.17 -2.72 13.27
CA PHE A 46 -6.85 -2.66 13.87
C PHE A 46 -6.24 -1.26 13.66
N THR A 47 -6.40 -0.37 14.65
CA THR A 47 -6.05 1.06 14.56
C THR A 47 -4.70 1.37 13.88
N PRO A 48 -3.60 0.63 14.13
CA PRO A 48 -2.32 0.92 13.50
C PRO A 48 -2.25 0.61 11.99
N ALA A 49 -3.06 -0.33 11.49
CA ALA A 49 -3.04 -0.79 10.10
C ALA A 49 -4.38 -1.43 9.72
N SER A 50 -5.46 -0.66 9.77
CA SER A 50 -6.79 -1.20 9.52
C SER A 50 -6.93 -1.64 8.06
N TYR A 51 -7.45 -2.85 7.86
CA TYR A 51 -7.57 -3.47 6.54
C TYR A 51 -8.32 -2.60 5.52
N ASP A 52 -9.46 -2.06 5.91
CA ASP A 52 -10.32 -1.19 5.10
C ASP A 52 -9.61 0.10 4.66
N ILE A 53 -8.92 0.76 5.59
CA ILE A 53 -8.13 1.97 5.32
C ILE A 53 -7.01 1.68 4.32
N LEU A 54 -6.31 0.55 4.48
CA LEU A 54 -5.22 0.14 3.60
C LEU A 54 -5.72 -0.22 2.20
N VAL A 55 -6.82 -0.97 2.09
CA VAL A 55 -7.44 -1.31 0.80
C VAL A 55 -7.86 -0.03 0.06
N ASP A 56 -8.55 0.89 0.74
CA ASP A 56 -8.99 2.15 0.15
C ASP A 56 -7.83 2.99 -0.37
N TRP A 57 -6.69 2.98 0.34
CA TRP A 57 -5.49 3.67 -0.10
C TRP A 57 -4.90 3.03 -1.35
N TRP A 58 -4.74 1.70 -1.38
CA TRP A 58 -4.19 1.00 -2.55
C TRP A 58 -5.07 1.15 -3.79
N VAL A 59 -6.40 1.13 -3.63
CA VAL A 59 -7.33 1.39 -4.74
C VAL A 59 -7.11 2.78 -5.32
N LYS A 60 -6.92 3.80 -4.47
CA LYS A 60 -6.63 5.17 -4.93
C LYS A 60 -5.27 5.25 -5.63
N GLU A 61 -4.27 4.56 -5.12
CA GLU A 61 -2.93 4.53 -5.72
C GLU A 61 -2.92 3.91 -7.12
N THR A 62 -3.72 2.89 -7.37
CA THR A 62 -3.77 2.22 -8.70
C THR A 62 -4.84 2.78 -9.63
N ASN A 63 -5.70 3.70 -9.15
CA ASN A 63 -6.82 4.21 -9.93
C ASN A 63 -6.36 4.88 -11.24
N ASN A 64 -7.03 4.56 -12.35
CA ASN A 64 -6.72 5.05 -13.69
C ASN A 64 -5.28 4.79 -14.18
N LYS A 65 -4.58 3.81 -13.59
CA LYS A 65 -3.24 3.39 -14.04
C LYS A 65 -3.32 2.03 -14.71
N PRO A 66 -2.45 1.74 -15.69
CA PRO A 66 -2.43 0.47 -16.41
C PRO A 66 -1.74 -0.63 -15.58
N ILE A 67 -2.24 -0.88 -14.37
CA ILE A 67 -1.70 -1.86 -13.42
C ILE A 67 -2.84 -2.63 -12.76
N HIS A 68 -2.67 -3.93 -12.57
CA HIS A 68 -3.60 -4.75 -11.80
C HIS A 68 -3.32 -4.67 -10.30
N LEU A 69 -4.36 -4.46 -9.49
CA LEU A 69 -4.30 -4.53 -8.03
C LEU A 69 -4.88 -5.86 -7.54
N TYR A 70 -4.09 -6.63 -6.80
CA TYR A 70 -4.54 -7.85 -6.12
C TYR A 70 -4.28 -7.74 -4.62
N ILE A 71 -5.26 -7.93 -3.76
CA ILE A 71 -5.02 -7.83 -2.31
C ILE A 71 -4.49 -9.16 -1.77
N GLY A 72 -3.28 -9.16 -1.21
CA GLY A 72 -2.73 -10.31 -0.52
C GLY A 72 -3.49 -10.59 0.77
N GLN A 73 -4.09 -11.78 0.87
CA GLN A 73 -4.78 -12.27 2.06
C GLN A 73 -3.87 -13.22 2.84
N ALA A 74 -3.82 -13.08 4.17
CA ALA A 74 -3.22 -14.08 5.05
C ALA A 74 -4.24 -15.17 5.40
N ALA A 75 -3.74 -16.39 5.65
CA ALA A 75 -4.52 -17.53 6.12
C ALA A 75 -4.53 -17.63 7.65
#